data_AF-A0A8K0Y4A9-F1
#
_entry.id   AF-A0A8K0Y4A9-F1
#
_cell.length_a   1.000
_cell.length_b   1.000
_cell.length_c   1.000
_cell.angle_alpha   90.00
_cell.angle_beta   90.00
_cell.angle_gamma   90.00
#
_symmetry.space_group_name_H-M   'P 1'
#
loop_
_entity.id
_entity.type
_entity.pdbx_description
1 polymer ?
#
loop_
_entity_poly.entity_id
_entity_poly.type
_entity_poly.pdbx_seq_one_letter_code
_entity_poly.pdbx_strand_id
1 'polypeptide(L)'
;MNLREAEAVIRETLDQIKKHEIELHQGCVACHVIFSITQKSGRSEQDAADLMSQVLTGDPELNSELIETVEQIHMTERNMGCVFAARERESKDSYLEAYFANVLDELASDLKHATHDVILRKLLLSYMSLYLAQTIGVDYHAATEELYYLLRKDDGKNSKIAYLIAKFEEKIKKQESGMR
;
A
#
# COMPACT_ATOMS: atom_id res chain seq x y z
N MET A 1 -13.35 17.99 -10.72
CA MET A 1 -13.91 17.54 -9.43
C MET A 1 -13.24 18.32 -8.31
N ASN A 2 -14.03 18.90 -7.41
CA ASN A 2 -13.58 19.56 -6.18
C ASN A 2 -13.72 18.63 -4.95
N LEU A 3 -13.26 19.07 -3.77
CA LEU A 3 -13.25 18.24 -2.55
C LEU A 3 -14.64 17.76 -2.13
N ARG A 4 -15.67 18.62 -2.20
CA ARG A 4 -17.04 18.25 -1.81
C ARG A 4 -17.66 17.25 -2.78
N GLU A 5 -17.39 17.41 -4.07
CA GLU A 5 -17.83 16.44 -5.09
C GLU A 5 -17.14 15.08 -4.88
N ALA A 6 -15.85 15.07 -4.56
CA ALA A 6 -15.12 13.85 -4.27
C ALA A 6 -15.63 13.17 -3.00
N GLU A 7 -15.90 13.92 -1.93
CA GLU A 7 -16.51 13.41 -0.70
C GLU A 7 -17.85 12.72 -0.97
N ALA A 8 -18.72 13.35 -1.76
CA ALA A 8 -20.00 12.76 -2.15
C ALA A 8 -19.83 11.45 -2.92
N VAL A 9 -18.87 11.39 -3.85
CA VAL A 9 -18.57 10.16 -4.60
C VAL A 9 -18.02 9.06 -3.69
N ILE A 10 -17.17 9.38 -2.73
CA ILE A 10 -16.64 8.42 -1.76
C ILE A 10 -17.79 7.84 -0.93
N ARG A 11 -18.63 8.69 -0.34
CA ARG A 11 -19.78 8.27 0.48
C ARG A 11 -20.76 7.41 -0.30
N GLU A 12 -21.14 7.83 -1.51
CA GLU A 12 -22.02 7.07 -2.40
C GLU A 12 -21.42 5.69 -2.74
N THR A 13 -20.13 5.65 -3.09
CA THR A 13 -19.45 4.40 -3.44
C THR A 13 -19.37 3.46 -2.25
N LEU A 14 -19.05 3.96 -1.05
CA LEU A 14 -19.01 3.15 0.17
C LEU A 14 -20.38 2.61 0.55
N ASP A 15 -21.45 3.40 0.41
CA ASP A 15 -22.81 2.95 0.67
C ASP A 15 -23.23 1.83 -0.29
N GLN A 16 -22.94 1.98 -1.58
CA GLN A 16 -23.17 0.96 -2.60
C GLN A 16 -22.39 -0.34 -2.32
N ILE A 17 -21.13 -0.24 -1.89
CA ILE A 17 -20.30 -1.40 -1.50
C ILE A 17 -20.89 -2.12 -0.29
N LYS A 18 -21.27 -1.36 0.76
CA LYS A 18 -21.84 -1.91 1.99
C LYS A 18 -23.19 -2.59 1.77
N LYS A 19 -23.97 -2.12 0.80
CA LYS A 19 -25.23 -2.74 0.38
C LYS A 19 -25.06 -3.89 -0.62
N HIS A 20 -23.82 -4.19 -1.01
CA HIS A 20 -23.48 -5.15 -2.06
C HIS A 20 -24.15 -4.85 -3.42
N GLU A 21 -24.40 -3.57 -3.70
CA GLU A 21 -24.92 -3.11 -4.99
C GLU A 21 -23.83 -3.06 -6.07
N ILE A 22 -22.55 -3.06 -5.65
CA ILE A 22 -21.38 -3.18 -6.52
C ILE A 22 -20.62 -4.45 -6.17
N GLU A 23 -20.39 -5.30 -7.17
CA GLU A 23 -19.55 -6.47 -7.02
C GLU A 23 -18.07 -6.08 -7.13
N LEU A 24 -17.34 -6.22 -6.02
CA LEU A 24 -15.92 -5.88 -5.95
C LEU A 24 -15.00 -6.98 -6.49
N HIS A 25 -15.53 -8.15 -6.90
CA HIS A 25 -14.77 -9.35 -7.29
C HIS A 25 -13.56 -9.66 -6.37
N GLN A 26 -12.32 -9.53 -6.88
CA GLN A 26 -11.07 -9.60 -6.10
C GLN A 26 -10.40 -8.21 -5.89
N GLY A 27 -11.06 -7.13 -6.33
CA GLY A 27 -10.58 -5.75 -6.24
C GLY A 27 -10.71 -5.17 -4.83
N CYS A 28 -9.89 -4.15 -4.52
CA CYS A 28 -9.88 -3.49 -3.21
C CYS A 28 -10.96 -2.42 -3.09
N VAL A 29 -11.63 -2.31 -1.93
CA VAL A 29 -12.59 -1.22 -1.62
C VAL A 29 -11.99 0.15 -1.93
N ALA A 30 -10.76 0.44 -1.46
CA ALA A 30 -10.11 1.72 -1.72
C ALA A 30 -9.81 1.94 -3.22
N CYS A 31 -9.36 0.91 -3.94
CA CYS A 31 -9.15 0.99 -5.39
C CYS A 31 -10.46 1.27 -6.14
N HIS A 32 -11.57 0.65 -5.72
CA HIS A 32 -12.87 0.93 -6.31
C HIS A 32 -13.32 2.37 -6.08
N VAL A 33 -13.09 2.93 -4.89
CA VAL A 33 -13.35 4.35 -4.64
C VAL A 33 -12.49 5.25 -5.53
N ILE A 34 -11.20 4.95 -5.68
CA ILE A 34 -10.30 5.68 -6.59
C ILE A 34 -10.79 5.57 -8.04
N PHE A 35 -11.26 4.40 -8.48
CA PHE A 35 -11.83 4.21 -9.81
C PHE A 35 -13.13 4.98 -10.00
N SER A 36 -14.02 5.02 -9.00
CA SER A 36 -15.24 5.84 -9.03
C SER A 36 -14.90 7.33 -9.19
N ILE A 37 -13.92 7.83 -8.45
CA ILE A 37 -13.43 9.21 -8.57
C ILE A 37 -12.82 9.44 -9.96
N THR A 38 -12.01 8.52 -10.45
CA THR A 38 -11.38 8.56 -11.77
C THR A 38 -12.42 8.66 -12.88
N GLN A 39 -13.43 7.77 -12.89
CA GLN A 39 -14.50 7.73 -13.88
C GLN A 39 -15.34 9.01 -13.88
N LYS A 40 -15.68 9.53 -12.70
CA LYS A 40 -16.50 10.75 -12.58
C LYS A 40 -15.71 12.05 -12.80
N SER A 41 -14.39 12.05 -12.61
CA SER A 41 -13.55 13.25 -12.75
C SER A 41 -12.77 13.34 -14.06
N GLY A 42 -12.59 12.22 -14.77
CA GLY A 42 -11.74 12.12 -15.96
C GLY A 42 -10.24 12.31 -15.69
N ARG A 43 -9.81 12.21 -14.42
CA ARG A 43 -8.42 12.40 -13.99
C ARG A 43 -7.62 11.10 -14.01
N SER A 44 -6.32 11.17 -13.78
CA SER A 44 -5.51 9.96 -13.58
C SER A 44 -5.86 9.29 -12.25
N GLU A 45 -5.55 7.99 -12.14
CA GLU A 45 -5.71 7.23 -10.89
C GLU A 45 -4.91 7.85 -9.74
N GLN A 46 -3.72 8.38 -10.04
CA GLN A 46 -2.88 9.03 -9.04
C GLN A 46 -3.50 10.34 -8.54
N ASP A 47 -4.02 11.18 -9.44
CA ASP A 47 -4.74 12.40 -9.04
C ASP A 47 -6.00 12.08 -8.23
N ALA A 48 -6.67 10.96 -8.54
CA ALA A 48 -7.84 10.49 -7.81
C ALA A 48 -7.47 9.97 -6.41
N ALA A 49 -6.35 9.24 -6.29
CA ALA A 49 -5.81 8.79 -5.01
C ALA A 49 -5.39 9.97 -4.11
N ASP A 50 -4.70 10.96 -4.68
CA ASP A 50 -4.31 12.17 -3.96
C ASP A 50 -5.53 12.96 -3.49
N LEU A 51 -6.56 13.07 -4.34
CA LEU A 51 -7.81 13.74 -4.00
C LEU A 51 -8.57 13.00 -2.90
N MET A 52 -8.65 11.67 -2.98
CA MET A 52 -9.25 10.84 -1.94
C MET A 52 -8.51 11.01 -0.62
N SER A 53 -7.18 10.95 -0.62
CA SER A 53 -6.36 11.14 0.58
C SER A 53 -6.59 12.51 1.22
N GLN A 54 -6.68 13.57 0.42
CA GLN A 54 -6.98 14.92 0.91
C GLN A 54 -8.36 15.02 1.57
N VAL A 55 -9.39 14.41 0.96
CA VAL A 55 -10.75 14.39 1.53
C VAL A 55 -10.76 13.64 2.87
N LEU A 56 -10.21 12.42 2.91
CA LEU A 56 -10.21 11.59 4.12
C LEU A 56 -9.39 12.20 5.26
N THR A 57 -8.32 12.92 4.93
CA THR A 57 -7.54 13.66 5.94
C THR A 57 -8.34 14.81 6.54
N GLY A 58 -9.21 15.44 5.75
CA GLY A 58 -10.09 16.53 6.19
C GLY A 58 -11.36 16.08 6.89
N ASP A 59 -11.74 14.81 6.76
CA ASP A 59 -12.97 14.22 7.32
C ASP A 59 -12.65 12.89 8.05
N PRO A 60 -12.34 12.96 9.37
CA PRO A 60 -11.99 11.79 10.16
C PRO A 60 -13.10 10.74 10.25
N GLU A 61 -14.37 11.14 10.21
CA GLU A 61 -15.50 10.22 10.27
C GLU A 61 -15.59 9.38 8.99
N LEU A 62 -15.47 10.04 7.82
CA LEU A 62 -15.43 9.33 6.54
C LEU A 62 -14.20 8.43 6.41
N ASN A 63 -13.06 8.86 6.96
CA ASN A 63 -11.86 8.03 6.99
C ASN A 63 -12.06 6.75 7.83
N SER A 64 -12.68 6.87 9.01
CA SER A 64 -13.05 5.69 9.80
C SER A 64 -14.03 4.79 9.06
N GLU A 65 -15.05 5.36 8.41
CA GLU A 65 -16.05 4.61 7.64
C GLU A 65 -15.42 3.82 6.47
N LEU A 66 -14.45 4.41 5.77
CA LEU A 66 -13.68 3.72 4.74
C LEU A 66 -12.90 2.55 5.34
N ILE A 67 -12.18 2.77 6.45
CA ILE A 67 -11.38 1.74 7.11
C ILE A 67 -12.26 0.57 7.57
N GLU A 68 -13.39 0.87 8.18
CA GLU A 68 -14.37 -0.14 8.61
C GLU A 68 -14.91 -0.94 7.42
N THR A 69 -15.23 -0.27 6.30
CA THR A 69 -15.70 -0.95 5.08
C THR A 69 -14.61 -1.83 4.48
N VAL A 70 -13.36 -1.37 4.46
CA VAL A 70 -12.20 -2.16 4.04
C VAL A 70 -12.04 -3.40 4.94
N GLU A 71 -12.10 -3.23 6.26
CA GLU A 71 -11.99 -4.34 7.22
C GLU A 71 -13.12 -5.36 7.02
N GLN A 72 -14.36 -4.89 6.90
CA GLN A 72 -15.53 -5.74 6.72
C GLN A 72 -15.45 -6.57 5.43
N ILE A 73 -15.16 -5.95 4.29
CA ILE A 73 -15.10 -6.68 3.01
C ILE A 73 -13.88 -7.60 2.96
N HIS A 74 -12.69 -7.09 3.29
CA HIS A 74 -11.45 -7.83 3.06
C HIS A 74 -11.18 -8.85 4.14
N MET A 75 -11.27 -8.43 5.39
CA MET A 75 -10.90 -9.27 6.51
C MET A 75 -12.04 -10.22 6.83
N THR A 76 -13.28 -9.73 6.93
CA THR A 76 -14.42 -10.54 7.36
C THR A 76 -15.02 -11.36 6.21
N GLU A 77 -15.56 -10.70 5.17
CA GLU A 77 -16.35 -11.39 4.13
C GLU A 77 -15.49 -12.25 3.20
N ARG A 78 -14.34 -11.73 2.79
CA ARG A 78 -13.38 -12.46 1.93
C ARG A 78 -12.40 -13.31 2.72
N ASN A 79 -12.46 -13.24 4.04
CA ASN A 79 -11.62 -14.04 4.93
C ASN A 79 -10.12 -13.87 4.63
N MET A 80 -9.71 -12.70 4.11
CA MET A 80 -8.31 -12.42 3.82
C MET A 80 -7.60 -12.22 5.16
N GLY A 81 -6.71 -13.15 5.49
CA GLY A 81 -6.11 -13.22 6.82
C GLY A 81 -6.99 -13.94 7.85
N CYS A 82 -7.72 -14.97 7.44
CA CYS A 82 -8.65 -15.82 8.22
C CYS A 82 -8.44 -15.91 9.75
N VAL A 83 -7.20 -16.11 10.22
CA VAL A 83 -6.89 -16.18 11.67
C VAL A 83 -6.77 -14.80 12.32
N PHE A 84 -6.30 -13.79 11.60
CA PHE A 84 -6.19 -12.41 12.08
C PHE A 84 -7.54 -11.68 12.01
N ALA A 85 -8.32 -11.90 10.94
CA ALA A 85 -9.65 -11.32 10.76
C ALA A 85 -10.61 -11.69 11.91
N ALA A 86 -10.55 -12.95 12.37
CA ALA A 86 -11.37 -13.48 13.45
C ALA A 86 -10.97 -13.01 14.86
N ARG A 87 -9.91 -12.20 15.02
CA ARG A 87 -9.49 -11.68 16.33
C ARG A 87 -10.31 -10.46 16.74
N GLU A 88 -10.51 -10.32 18.05
CA GLU A 88 -11.02 -9.09 18.66
C GLU A 88 -10.13 -7.90 18.32
N ARG A 89 -10.73 -6.70 18.22
CA ARG A 89 -10.01 -5.47 17.82
C ARG A 89 -8.80 -5.18 18.70
N GLU A 90 -8.94 -5.30 20.01
CA GLU A 90 -7.83 -5.11 20.98
C GLU A 90 -6.67 -6.08 20.74
N SER A 91 -6.96 -7.32 20.34
CA SER A 91 -5.95 -8.32 20.00
C SER A 91 -5.27 -8.03 18.66
N LYS A 92 -6.03 -7.55 17.66
CA LYS A 92 -5.48 -7.07 16.39
C LYS A 92 -4.53 -5.89 16.65
N ASP A 93 -4.96 -4.91 17.42
CA ASP A 93 -4.18 -3.71 17.73
C ASP A 93 -2.89 -4.06 18.48
N SER A 94 -2.98 -4.86 19.54
CA SER A 94 -1.79 -5.33 20.28
C SER A 94 -0.79 -6.07 19.38
N TYR A 95 -1.31 -6.90 18.45
CA TYR A 95 -0.47 -7.61 17.49
C TYR A 95 0.17 -6.64 16.50
N LEU A 96 -0.59 -5.70 15.93
CA LEU A 96 -0.09 -4.71 15.00
C LEU A 96 0.96 -3.80 15.65
N GLU A 97 0.74 -3.34 16.88
CA GLU A 97 1.70 -2.53 17.64
C GLU A 97 3.03 -3.26 17.84
N ALA A 98 2.98 -4.52 18.25
CA ALA A 98 4.19 -5.32 18.45
C ALA A 98 4.98 -5.50 17.15
N TYR A 99 4.32 -5.84 16.04
CA TYR A 99 5.00 -6.02 14.75
C TYR A 99 5.46 -4.70 14.16
N PHE A 100 4.71 -3.61 14.36
CA PHE A 100 5.12 -2.26 13.98
C PHE A 100 6.42 -1.87 14.70
N ALA A 101 6.47 -2.05 16.02
CA ALA A 101 7.67 -1.80 16.80
C ALA A 101 8.86 -2.64 16.31
N ASN A 102 8.64 -3.95 16.06
CA ASN A 102 9.69 -4.84 15.56
C ASN A 102 10.27 -4.37 14.22
N VAL A 103 9.42 -3.96 13.27
CA VAL A 103 9.88 -3.45 11.96
C VAL A 103 10.70 -2.18 12.13
N LEU A 104 10.28 -1.26 13.02
CA LEU A 104 11.06 -0.05 13.30
C LEU A 104 12.41 -0.36 13.95
N ASP A 105 12.44 -1.29 14.90
CA ASP A 105 13.68 -1.73 15.55
C ASP A 105 14.63 -2.40 14.56
N GLU A 106 14.10 -3.20 13.63
CA GLU A 106 14.88 -3.81 12.55
C GLU A 106 15.48 -2.75 11.63
N LEU A 107 14.68 -1.76 11.18
CA LEU A 107 15.18 -0.65 10.37
C LEU A 107 16.21 0.21 11.12
N ALA A 108 16.00 0.45 12.41
CA ALA A 108 16.93 1.19 13.26
C ALA A 108 18.25 0.43 13.47
N SER A 109 18.18 -0.91 13.56
CA SER A 109 19.35 -1.79 13.58
C SER A 109 20.09 -1.75 12.24
N ASP A 110 19.36 -1.85 11.12
CA ASP A 110 19.93 -1.77 9.78
C ASP A 110 20.67 -0.44 9.57
N LEU A 111 20.13 0.69 10.05
CA LEU A 111 20.81 2.00 9.98
C LEU A 111 22.17 2.04 10.71
N LYS A 112 22.38 1.18 11.71
CA LYS A 112 23.65 1.09 12.45
C LYS A 112 24.64 0.11 11.83
N HIS A 113 24.14 -0.94 11.17
CA HIS A 113 24.93 -2.12 10.85
C HIS A 113 25.01 -2.45 9.35
N ALA A 114 24.07 -1.95 8.54
CA ALA A 114 24.03 -2.15 7.11
C ALA A 114 24.47 -0.89 6.36
N THR A 115 24.98 -1.07 5.15
CA THR A 115 25.23 0.03 4.23
C THR A 115 23.92 0.51 3.60
N HIS A 116 23.87 1.77 3.18
CA HIS A 116 22.65 2.36 2.61
C HIS A 116 22.15 1.62 1.36
N ASP A 117 23.04 1.05 0.55
CA ASP A 117 22.66 0.27 -0.64
C ASP A 117 21.91 -1.02 -0.25
N VAL A 118 22.30 -1.69 0.84
CA VAL A 118 21.63 -2.87 1.36
C VAL A 118 20.23 -2.52 1.87
N ILE A 119 20.11 -1.41 2.61
CA ILE A 119 18.83 -0.91 3.11
C ILE A 119 17.90 -0.57 1.95
N LEU A 120 18.39 0.19 0.96
CA LEU A 120 17.61 0.56 -0.23
C LEU A 120 17.21 -0.67 -1.04
N ARG A 121 18.10 -1.65 -1.20
CA ARG A 121 17.79 -2.91 -1.88
C ARG A 121 16.67 -3.66 -1.17
N LYS A 122 16.74 -3.79 0.15
CA LYS A 122 15.72 -4.44 0.98
C LYS A 122 14.36 -3.76 0.76
N LEU A 123 14.29 -2.44 0.90
CA LEU A 123 13.06 -1.67 0.70
C LEU A 123 12.50 -1.80 -0.72
N LEU A 124 13.35 -1.74 -1.74
CA LEU A 124 12.94 -1.92 -3.13
C LEU A 124 12.39 -3.32 -3.41
N LEU A 125 13.05 -4.36 -2.90
CA LEU A 125 12.58 -5.74 -3.06
C LEU A 125 11.26 -5.96 -2.34
N SER A 126 11.08 -5.41 -1.13
CA SER A 126 9.81 -5.46 -0.42
C SER A 126 8.69 -4.77 -1.20
N TYR A 127 8.96 -3.60 -1.77
CA TYR A 127 8.00 -2.89 -2.62
C TYR A 127 7.64 -3.72 -3.87
N MET A 128 8.62 -4.30 -4.56
CA MET A 128 8.37 -5.14 -5.74
C MET A 128 7.56 -6.39 -5.38
N SER A 129 7.87 -7.05 -4.27
CA SER A 129 7.07 -8.20 -3.78
C SER A 129 5.64 -7.80 -3.48
N LEU A 130 5.42 -6.66 -2.82
CA LEU A 130 4.08 -6.17 -2.51
C LEU A 130 3.30 -5.84 -3.80
N TYR A 131 3.94 -5.16 -4.73
CA TYR A 131 3.36 -4.83 -6.03
C TYR A 131 2.96 -6.11 -6.78
N LEU A 132 3.83 -7.12 -6.82
CA LEU A 132 3.52 -8.41 -7.44
C LEU A 132 2.35 -9.09 -6.73
N ALA A 133 2.38 -9.21 -5.40
CA ALA A 133 1.31 -9.80 -4.59
C ALA A 133 -0.05 -9.19 -4.94
N GLN A 134 -0.13 -7.86 -4.95
CA GLN A 134 -1.35 -7.12 -5.28
C GLN A 134 -1.78 -7.32 -6.73
N THR A 135 -0.82 -7.34 -7.67
CA THR A 135 -1.12 -7.40 -9.11
C THR A 135 -1.56 -8.79 -9.55
N ILE A 136 -0.91 -9.85 -9.05
CA ILE A 136 -1.21 -11.23 -9.47
C ILE A 136 -2.15 -11.96 -8.52
N GLY A 137 -2.53 -11.32 -7.40
CA GLY A 137 -3.50 -11.86 -6.44
C GLY A 137 -2.97 -13.03 -5.61
N VAL A 138 -1.70 -12.98 -5.22
CA VAL A 138 -1.09 -13.97 -4.31
C VAL A 138 -0.67 -13.31 -3.00
N ASP A 139 -0.43 -14.10 -1.95
CA ASP A 139 0.09 -13.55 -0.71
C ASP A 139 1.52 -13.02 -0.88
N TYR A 140 1.91 -12.12 0.03
CA TYR A 140 3.21 -11.45 -0.03
C TYR A 140 4.41 -12.41 0.02
N HIS A 141 4.28 -13.55 0.71
CA HIS A 141 5.34 -14.54 0.78
C HIS A 141 5.50 -15.24 -0.57
N ALA A 142 4.42 -15.74 -1.17
CA ALA A 142 4.43 -16.32 -2.50
C ALA A 142 4.98 -15.34 -3.56
N ALA A 143 4.56 -14.07 -3.51
CA ALA A 143 5.09 -13.04 -4.43
C ALA A 143 6.60 -12.81 -4.25
N THR A 144 7.09 -12.89 -3.02
CA THR A 144 8.53 -12.77 -2.73
C THR A 144 9.32 -13.94 -3.29
N GLU A 145 8.80 -15.16 -3.20
CA GLU A 145 9.42 -16.35 -3.79
C GLU A 145 9.47 -16.26 -5.33
N GLU A 146 8.37 -15.84 -5.96
CA GLU A 146 8.30 -15.62 -7.41
C GLU A 146 9.25 -14.52 -7.88
N LEU A 147 9.38 -13.42 -7.10
CA LEU A 147 10.36 -12.39 -7.36
C LEU A 147 11.78 -12.95 -7.32
N TYR A 148 12.14 -13.72 -6.29
CA TYR A 148 13.46 -14.33 -6.20
C TYR A 148 13.73 -15.31 -7.35
N TYR A 149 12.73 -16.09 -7.75
CA TYR A 149 12.83 -16.96 -8.92
C TYR A 149 13.09 -16.17 -10.20
N LEU A 150 12.41 -15.03 -10.39
CA LEU A 150 12.61 -14.14 -11.53
C LEU A 150 14.01 -13.51 -11.53
N LEU A 151 14.49 -13.04 -10.38
CA LEU A 151 15.81 -12.41 -10.22
C LEU A 151 16.95 -13.41 -10.40
N ARG A 152 16.76 -14.68 -10.01
CA ARG A 152 17.76 -15.73 -10.18
C ARG A 152 17.99 -16.10 -11.65
N LYS A 153 17.00 -15.92 -12.52
CA LYS A 153 17.08 -16.32 -13.94
C LYS A 153 17.82 -15.34 -14.83
N ASP A 154 17.93 -14.08 -14.42
CA ASP A 154 18.35 -12.99 -15.29
C ASP A 154 19.10 -11.92 -14.50
N ASP A 155 20.42 -11.93 -14.61
CA ASP A 155 21.32 -10.94 -14.00
C ASP A 155 21.03 -9.50 -14.48
N GLY A 156 20.39 -9.34 -15.63
CA GLY A 156 19.92 -8.04 -16.13
C GLY A 156 18.89 -7.40 -15.20
N LYS A 157 18.06 -8.18 -14.52
CA LYS A 157 17.09 -7.64 -13.55
C LYS A 157 17.79 -7.16 -12.27
N ASN A 158 18.73 -7.94 -11.76
CA ASN A 158 19.58 -7.51 -10.64
C ASN A 158 20.33 -6.22 -10.97
N SER A 159 20.84 -6.11 -12.21
CA SER A 159 21.53 -4.91 -12.71
C SER A 159 20.61 -3.68 -12.76
N LYS A 160 19.35 -3.83 -13.16
CA LYS A 160 18.36 -2.75 -13.15
C LYS A 160 18.06 -2.25 -11.73
N ILE A 161 17.97 -3.16 -10.77
CA ILE A 161 17.79 -2.80 -9.35
C ILE A 161 19.00 -2.03 -8.83
N ALA A 162 20.22 -2.52 -9.11
CA ALA A 162 21.45 -1.85 -8.72
C ALA A 162 21.54 -0.43 -9.34
N TYR A 163 21.15 -0.29 -10.61
CA TYR A 163 21.08 1.01 -11.27
C TYR A 163 20.11 1.97 -10.58
N LEU A 164 18.92 1.51 -10.18
CA LEU A 164 17.95 2.33 -9.46
C LEU A 164 18.49 2.79 -8.10
N ILE A 165 19.15 1.90 -7.35
CA ILE A 165 19.79 2.24 -6.07
C ILE A 165 20.82 3.34 -6.27
N ALA A 166 21.71 3.20 -7.26
CA ALA A 166 22.71 4.22 -7.57
C ALA A 166 22.07 5.59 -7.91
N LYS A 167 20.92 5.59 -8.62
CA LYS A 167 20.19 6.83 -8.90
C LYS A 167 19.54 7.46 -7.69
N PHE A 168 19.05 6.67 -6.73
CA PHE A 168 18.59 7.18 -5.45
C PHE A 168 19.72 7.85 -4.68
N GLU A 169 20.88 7.20 -4.61
CA GLU A 169 22.06 7.77 -3.93
C GLU A 169 22.55 9.06 -4.58
N GLU A 170 22.62 9.12 -5.92
CA GLU A 170 22.96 10.34 -6.64
C GLU A 170 22.01 11.50 -6.28
N LYS A 171 20.71 11.21 -6.16
CA LYS A 171 19.69 12.21 -5.82
C LYS A 171 19.87 12.73 -4.39
N ILE A 172 20.13 11.85 -3.43
CA ILE A 172 20.38 12.22 -2.03
C ILE A 172 21.63 13.10 -1.93
N LYS A 173 22.75 12.68 -2.53
CA LYS A 173 24.02 13.43 -2.53
C LYS A 173 23.87 14.84 -3.13
N LYS A 174 23.10 14.98 -4.21
CA LYS A 174 22.82 16.28 -4.84
C LYS A 174 22.02 17.22 -3.94
N GLN A 175 21.08 16.69 -3.16
CA GLN A 175 20.30 17.50 -2.20
C GLN A 175 21.17 17.99 -1.04
N GLU A 176 22.05 17.15 -0.50
CA GLU A 176 23.00 17.54 0.55
C GLU A 176 24.02 18.58 0.06
N SER A 177 24.41 18.51 -1.21
CA SER A 177 25.36 19.45 -1.84
C SER A 177 24.73 20.82 -2.15
N GLY A 178 23.40 20.90 -2.28
CA GLY A 178 22.66 22.14 -2.49
C GLY A 178 22.18 22.84 -1.21
N MET A 179 22.39 22.20 -0.05
CA MET A 179 22.11 22.76 1.29
C MET A 179 23.35 23.33 1.99
N ARG A 180 24.50 23.41 1.30
CA ARG A 180 25.73 24.02 1.79
C ARG A 180 26.00 25.38 1.14
#